data_AF-A0A9X0CFY4-F1
#
_entry.id   AF-A0A9X0CFY4-F1
#
_cell.length_a   1.000
_cell.length_b   1.000
_cell.length_c   1.000
_cell.angle_alpha   90.00
_cell.angle_beta   90.00
_cell.angle_gamma   90.00
#
_symmetry.space_group_name_H-M   'P 1'
#
loop_
_entity.id
_entity.type
_entity.pdbx_description
1 polymer ?
#
loop_
_entity_poly.entity_id
_entity_poly.type
_entity_poly.pdbx_seq_one_letter_code
_entity_poly.pdbx_strand_id
1 'polypeptide(L)'
;MPKPDDRRYVTMKNIIVMVSILHFLCDIFQIFPCKAESEFCFDSVCEFTFVISESRSMTFTTEDGRTSYDVELEGNGTLKLAPNHWHSQVPNITLTPEMVHTADGSAQRNIILVNGQFPGPTLEVLEGAEVAVKVVNELVKEGLLQK
;
A
#
# COMPACT_ATOMS: atom_id res chain seq x y z
N MET A 1 7.48 42.76 -6.57
CA MET A 1 6.96 41.51 -7.14
C MET A 1 8.02 40.43 -6.95
N PRO A 2 7.82 39.42 -6.09
CA PRO A 2 8.76 38.32 -5.94
C PRO A 2 8.65 37.36 -7.14
N LYS A 3 9.78 36.78 -7.54
CA LYS A 3 9.96 35.88 -8.70
C LYS A 3 9.31 34.49 -8.48
N PRO A 4 8.99 33.76 -9.56
CA PRO A 4 8.41 32.43 -9.47
C PRO A 4 9.48 31.40 -9.09
N ASP A 5 9.18 30.68 -8.01
CA ASP A 5 9.60 29.32 -7.65
C ASP A 5 11.09 29.04 -7.40
N ASP A 6 11.58 29.47 -6.23
CA ASP A 6 12.74 28.89 -5.52
C ASP A 6 12.25 28.08 -4.30
N ARG A 7 11.17 27.31 -4.47
CA ARG A 7 10.63 26.45 -3.41
C ARG A 7 11.30 25.08 -3.48
N ARG A 8 12.06 24.75 -2.43
CA ARG A 8 12.68 23.44 -2.25
C ARG A 8 11.69 22.51 -1.57
N TYR A 9 11.40 21.39 -2.22
CA TYR A 9 10.53 20.35 -1.69
C TYR A 9 11.36 19.29 -1.00
N VAL A 10 10.83 18.75 0.10
CA VAL A 10 11.38 17.59 0.77
C VAL A 10 10.38 16.46 0.62
N THR A 11 10.77 15.44 -0.13
CA THR A 11 10.00 14.20 -0.26
C THR A 11 10.36 13.29 0.90
N MET A 12 9.40 13.01 1.78
CA MET A 12 9.56 11.94 2.76
C MET A 12 9.18 10.61 2.12
N LYS A 13 10.20 9.93 1.57
CA LYS A 13 10.02 8.57 1.07
C LYS A 13 9.89 7.62 2.25
N ASN A 14 8.74 6.93 2.34
CA ASN A 14 8.53 5.67 3.04
C ASN A 14 9.23 5.51 4.41
N ILE A 15 8.53 5.82 5.51
CA ILE A 15 8.90 5.34 6.84
C ILE A 15 8.71 3.81 6.87
N ILE A 16 9.73 3.07 6.42
CA ILE A 16 9.83 1.63 6.63
C ILE A 16 10.45 1.41 7.99
N VAL A 17 9.66 0.87 8.93
CA VAL A 17 10.21 0.10 10.04
C VAL A 17 10.80 -1.19 9.42
N MET A 18 12.12 -1.17 9.21
CA MET A 18 13.01 -2.30 8.89
C MET A 18 12.61 -3.23 7.71
N VAL A 19 13.03 -2.89 6.48
CA VAL A 19 13.87 -3.71 5.57
C VAL A 19 14.48 -2.76 4.52
N SER A 20 15.62 -2.14 4.84
CA SER A 20 16.30 -1.10 4.04
C SER A 20 17.06 -1.61 2.80
N ILE A 21 16.53 -2.56 2.04
CA ILE A 21 17.18 -3.04 0.80
C ILE A 21 16.23 -3.05 -0.42
N LEU A 22 14.90 -2.95 -0.23
CA LEU A 22 13.93 -3.09 -1.32
C LEU A 22 13.42 -1.79 -1.95
N HIS A 23 13.99 -0.62 -1.63
CA HIS A 23 13.59 0.66 -2.25
C HIS A 23 14.16 0.91 -3.63
N PHE A 24 15.21 0.20 -4.04
CA PHE A 24 15.89 0.47 -5.32
C PHE A 24 15.24 -0.21 -6.54
N LEU A 25 14.25 -1.09 -6.35
CA LEU A 25 13.71 -1.92 -7.43
C LEU A 25 12.33 -1.51 -7.97
N CYS A 26 11.52 -0.70 -7.26
CA CYS A 26 10.25 -0.21 -7.83
C CYS A 26 10.43 1.00 -8.79
N ASP A 27 11.54 1.75 -8.68
CA ASP A 27 11.84 2.90 -9.57
C ASP A 27 12.64 2.52 -10.85
N ILE A 28 13.42 1.43 -10.85
CA ILE A 28 14.34 1.08 -11.96
C ILE A 28 13.70 0.09 -12.96
N PHE A 29 12.90 -0.86 -12.47
CA PHE A 29 12.23 -1.83 -13.29
C PHE A 29 10.74 -1.46 -13.31
N GLN A 30 10.25 -0.90 -14.42
CA GLN A 30 8.82 -0.66 -14.68
C GLN A 30 8.03 -1.99 -14.76
N ILE A 31 8.10 -2.84 -13.73
CA ILE A 31 7.53 -4.20 -13.75
C ILE A 31 6.35 -4.32 -12.78
N PHE A 32 6.12 -3.37 -11.87
CA PHE A 32 4.93 -3.38 -11.00
C PHE A 32 4.42 -1.96 -10.74
N PRO A 33 3.12 -1.67 -10.88
CA PRO A 33 2.57 -0.39 -10.49
C PRO A 33 2.46 -0.31 -8.95
N CYS A 34 3.55 0.04 -8.28
CA CYS A 34 3.53 0.57 -6.92
C CYS A 34 2.88 1.97 -6.96
N LYS A 35 1.55 2.09 -7.06
CA LYS A 35 0.90 3.40 -7.04
C LYS A 35 0.75 3.89 -5.60
N ALA A 36 1.84 4.38 -5.02
CA ALA A 36 1.78 5.19 -3.81
C ALA A 36 1.23 6.56 -4.20
N GLU A 37 0.10 6.95 -3.62
CA GLU A 37 -0.45 8.30 -3.78
C GLU A 37 0.43 9.29 -3.03
N SER A 38 0.65 10.47 -3.61
CA SER A 38 1.38 11.54 -2.93
C SER A 38 0.42 12.59 -2.38
N GLU A 39 0.64 12.96 -1.13
CA GLU A 39 -0.09 14.03 -0.44
C GLU A 39 0.83 15.26 -0.34
N PHE A 40 0.36 16.38 -0.89
CA PHE A 40 1.10 17.64 -0.97
C PHE A 40 0.61 18.63 0.08
N CYS A 41 1.54 19.32 0.73
CA CYS A 41 1.23 20.45 1.60
C CYS A 41 2.26 21.57 1.43
N PHE A 42 1.76 22.81 1.32
CA PHE A 42 2.56 24.01 1.07
C PHE A 42 2.54 24.99 2.26
N ASP A 43 1.94 24.60 3.38
CA ASP A 43 1.84 25.42 4.58
C ASP A 43 3.10 25.28 5.45
N SER A 44 3.28 26.20 6.39
CA SER A 44 4.37 26.13 7.37
C SER A 44 4.16 25.01 8.40
N VAL A 45 2.92 24.54 8.57
CA VAL A 45 2.53 23.40 9.39
C VAL A 45 1.61 22.50 8.56
N CYS A 46 2.01 21.26 8.35
CA CYS A 46 1.30 20.28 7.54
C CYS A 46 0.78 19.15 8.42
N GLU A 47 -0.54 19.00 8.46
CA GLU A 47 -1.21 17.94 9.22
C GLU A 47 -1.69 16.82 8.29
N PHE A 48 -1.23 15.60 8.56
CA PHE A 48 -1.65 14.41 7.82
C PHE A 48 -2.33 13.41 8.75
N THR A 49 -3.29 12.64 8.23
CA THR A 49 -3.91 11.53 8.98
C THR A 49 -3.56 10.21 8.32
N PHE A 50 -2.90 9.34 9.08
CA PHE A 50 -2.58 7.98 8.68
C PHE A 50 -3.55 7.01 9.34
N VAL A 51 -4.40 6.40 8.54
CA VAL A 51 -5.24 5.27 8.95
C VAL A 51 -4.47 3.99 8.70
N ILE A 52 -4.13 3.27 9.77
CA ILE A 52 -3.39 2.01 9.71
C ILE A 52 -4.39 0.86 9.75
N SER A 53 -4.39 0.02 8.73
CA SER A 53 -5.28 -1.14 8.63
C SER A 53 -4.53 -2.40 8.22
N GLU A 54 -5.11 -3.57 8.51
CA GLU A 54 -4.56 -4.86 8.08
C GLU A 54 -5.16 -5.26 6.73
N SER A 55 -4.36 -5.93 5.89
CA SER A 55 -4.77 -6.55 4.64
C SER A 55 -3.95 -7.82 4.40
N ARG A 56 -4.21 -8.53 3.31
CA ARG A 56 -3.46 -9.73 2.91
C ARG A 56 -2.87 -9.54 1.52
N SER A 57 -1.56 -9.81 1.38
CA SER A 57 -0.92 -9.87 0.07
C SER A 57 -1.44 -11.06 -0.73
N MET A 58 -1.31 -10.97 -2.05
CA MET A 58 -1.68 -12.05 -2.98
C MET A 58 -3.09 -12.60 -2.71
N THR A 59 -4.01 -11.70 -2.36
CA THR A 59 -5.40 -12.01 -2.06
C THR A 59 -6.27 -11.04 -2.84
N PHE A 60 -7.29 -11.56 -3.51
CA PHE A 60 -8.32 -10.76 -4.14
C PHE A 60 -9.60 -10.86 -3.30
N THR A 61 -10.10 -9.73 -2.83
CA THR A 61 -11.36 -9.64 -2.10
C THR A 61 -12.41 -9.03 -3.00
N THR A 62 -13.60 -9.64 -3.04
CA THR A 62 -14.74 -9.16 -3.82
C THR A 62 -15.22 -7.79 -3.33
N GLU A 63 -15.91 -7.03 -4.19
CA GLU A 63 -16.40 -5.69 -3.87
C GLU A 63 -17.35 -5.66 -2.65
N ASP A 64 -18.06 -6.77 -2.39
CA ASP A 64 -18.93 -6.92 -1.22
C ASP A 64 -18.17 -7.20 0.08
N GLY A 65 -16.85 -7.41 0.01
CA GLY A 65 -15.97 -7.69 1.13
C GLY A 65 -16.17 -9.07 1.77
N ARG A 66 -17.00 -9.95 1.18
CA ARG A 66 -17.40 -11.21 1.82
C ARG A 66 -16.55 -12.40 1.43
N THR A 67 -15.96 -12.36 0.23
CA THR A 67 -15.23 -13.48 -0.33
C THR A 67 -13.81 -13.05 -0.68
N SER A 68 -12.85 -13.85 -0.25
CA SER A 68 -11.45 -13.66 -0.57
C SER A 68 -10.88 -14.90 -1.23
N TYR A 69 -10.14 -14.68 -2.30
CA TYR A 69 -9.50 -15.71 -3.10
C TYR A 69 -7.99 -15.53 -3.06
N ASP A 70 -7.26 -16.64 -3.09
CA ASP A 70 -5.81 -16.62 -3.21
C ASP A 70 -5.44 -16.22 -4.64
N VAL A 71 -4.35 -15.48 -4.79
CA VAL A 71 -3.83 -15.03 -6.08
C VAL A 71 -2.47 -15.65 -6.32
N GLU A 72 -2.24 -16.13 -7.53
CA GLU A 72 -0.95 -16.62 -7.99
C GLU A 72 -0.40 -15.73 -9.11
N LEU A 73 0.90 -15.50 -9.07
CA LEU A 73 1.64 -14.90 -10.18
C LEU A 73 2.14 -16.01 -11.10
N GLU A 74 1.71 -15.98 -12.36
CA GLU A 74 2.19 -16.91 -13.37
C GLU A 74 3.55 -16.49 -13.93
N GLY A 75 4.28 -17.43 -14.54
CA GLY A 75 5.63 -17.18 -15.07
C GLY A 75 5.71 -16.17 -16.22
N ASN A 76 4.58 -15.81 -16.82
CA ASN A 76 4.44 -14.74 -17.82
C ASN A 76 4.13 -13.36 -17.19
N GLY A 77 4.03 -13.27 -15.86
CA GLY A 77 3.68 -12.05 -15.13
C GLY A 77 2.17 -11.80 -14.96
N THR A 78 1.29 -12.72 -15.39
CA THR A 78 -0.16 -12.54 -15.19
C THR A 78 -0.62 -13.03 -13.82
N LEU A 79 -1.60 -12.33 -13.25
CA LEU A 79 -2.23 -12.70 -11.98
C LEU A 79 -3.46 -13.57 -12.24
N LYS A 80 -3.59 -14.66 -11.49
CA LYS A 80 -4.78 -15.53 -11.55
C LYS A 80 -5.29 -15.86 -10.15
N LEU A 81 -6.57 -16.17 -10.07
CA LEU A 81 -7.15 -16.75 -8.85
C LEU A 81 -6.73 -18.21 -8.72
N ALA A 82 -6.32 -18.59 -7.52
CA ALA A 82 -5.96 -19.96 -7.16
C ALA A 82 -7.06 -20.55 -6.27
N PRO A 83 -7.53 -21.77 -6.56
CA PRO A 83 -8.41 -22.49 -5.64
C PRO A 83 -7.73 -22.70 -4.30
N ASN A 84 -8.48 -22.52 -3.22
CA ASN A 84 -7.99 -22.75 -1.86
C ASN A 84 -8.92 -23.73 -1.13
N HIS A 85 -8.63 -23.98 0.16
CA HIS A 85 -9.39 -24.97 0.90
C HIS A 85 -10.87 -24.57 1.10
N TRP A 86 -11.20 -23.27 0.98
CA TRP A 86 -12.56 -22.75 1.13
C TRP A 86 -13.28 -22.64 -0.22
N HIS A 87 -12.52 -22.40 -1.29
CA HIS A 87 -13.02 -22.16 -2.64
C HIS A 87 -12.33 -23.08 -3.64
N SER A 88 -12.91 -24.24 -3.88
CA SER A 88 -12.43 -25.20 -4.90
C SER A 88 -12.65 -24.74 -6.34
N GLN A 89 -13.59 -23.81 -6.54
CA GLN A 89 -13.86 -23.16 -7.81
C GLN A 89 -13.62 -21.66 -7.66
N VAL A 90 -12.87 -21.11 -8.61
CA VAL A 90 -12.59 -19.67 -8.71
C VAL A 90 -13.33 -19.07 -9.91
N PRO A 91 -13.83 -17.83 -9.80
CA PRO A 91 -14.48 -17.17 -10.91
C PRO A 91 -13.46 -16.85 -12.02
N ASN A 92 -13.91 -16.81 -13.27
CA ASN A 92 -13.06 -16.44 -14.40
C ASN A 92 -12.97 -14.91 -14.50
N ILE A 93 -12.10 -14.31 -13.68
CA ILE A 93 -11.87 -12.87 -13.61
C ILE A 93 -10.43 -12.58 -14.03
N THR A 94 -10.24 -11.56 -14.86
CA THR A 94 -8.91 -11.02 -15.17
C THR A 94 -8.50 -10.07 -14.07
N LEU A 95 -7.46 -10.42 -13.31
CA LEU A 95 -6.92 -9.58 -12.26
C LEU A 95 -5.93 -8.57 -12.85
N THR A 96 -6.06 -7.30 -12.47
CA THR A 96 -5.01 -6.31 -12.70
C THR A 96 -4.18 -6.12 -11.43
N PRO A 97 -2.92 -5.67 -11.54
CA PRO A 97 -2.09 -5.39 -10.38
C PRO A 97 -2.66 -4.34 -9.41
N GLU A 98 -3.60 -3.49 -9.85
CA GLU A 98 -4.24 -2.52 -8.94
C GLU A 98 -5.26 -3.18 -7.98
N MET A 99 -5.73 -4.39 -8.29
CA MET A 99 -6.74 -5.10 -7.52
C MET A 99 -6.15 -5.99 -6.42
N VAL A 100 -4.83 -6.19 -6.43
CA VAL A 100 -4.14 -7.15 -5.56
C VAL A 100 -2.84 -6.56 -5.06
N HIS A 101 -2.60 -6.63 -3.75
CA HIS A 101 -1.30 -6.28 -3.20
C HIS A 101 -0.28 -7.39 -3.46
N THR A 102 0.58 -7.20 -4.46
CA THR A 102 1.62 -8.18 -4.86
C THR A 102 2.96 -7.96 -4.15
N ALA A 103 2.94 -7.36 -2.95
CA ALA A 103 4.07 -6.79 -2.20
C ALA A 103 5.40 -7.55 -2.29
N ASP A 104 5.36 -8.88 -2.26
CA ASP A 104 6.52 -9.76 -2.22
C ASP A 104 6.50 -10.85 -3.32
N GLY A 105 5.50 -10.82 -4.21
CA GLY A 105 5.26 -11.85 -5.23
C GLY A 105 5.24 -13.30 -4.71
N SER A 106 5.05 -13.48 -3.40
CA SER A 106 5.22 -14.75 -2.68
C SER A 106 3.87 -15.29 -2.21
N ALA A 107 3.84 -16.35 -1.40
CA ALA A 107 2.59 -16.81 -0.76
C ALA A 107 1.88 -15.68 0.03
N GLN A 108 0.59 -15.86 0.30
CA GLN A 108 -0.23 -14.94 1.11
C GLN A 108 0.43 -14.59 2.44
N ARG A 109 0.51 -13.30 2.75
CA ARG A 109 0.99 -12.78 4.04
C ARG A 109 0.10 -11.64 4.53
N ASN A 110 -0.01 -11.50 5.84
CA ASN A 110 -0.66 -10.32 6.42
C ASN A 110 0.27 -9.11 6.21
N ILE A 111 -0.30 -8.01 5.74
CA ILE A 111 0.39 -6.75 5.48
C ILE A 111 -0.36 -5.62 6.19
N ILE A 112 0.38 -4.57 6.53
CA ILE A 112 -0.19 -3.36 7.13
C ILE A 112 -0.20 -2.27 6.05
N LEU A 113 -1.37 -1.67 5.87
CA LEU A 113 -1.60 -0.58 4.93
C LEU A 113 -1.63 0.75 5.68
N VAL A 114 -1.23 1.81 5.00
CA VAL A 114 -1.45 3.20 5.43
C VAL A 114 -2.38 3.84 4.43
N ASN A 115 -3.51 4.37 4.89
CA ASN A 115 -4.57 4.93 4.06
C ASN A 115 -5.05 3.95 2.97
N GLY A 116 -5.05 2.64 3.27
CA GLY A 116 -5.41 1.58 2.32
C GLY A 116 -4.38 1.31 1.22
N GLN A 117 -3.17 1.88 1.32
CA GLN A 117 -2.16 1.80 0.27
C GLN A 117 -0.96 0.94 0.68
N PHE A 118 -0.41 0.26 -0.33
CA PHE A 118 0.88 -0.44 -0.26
C PHE A 118 1.68 -0.22 -1.55
N PRO A 119 2.86 0.43 -1.50
CA PRO A 119 3.41 1.17 -0.36
C PRO A 119 2.47 2.29 0.13
N GLY A 120 2.64 2.73 1.38
CA GLY A 120 1.85 3.84 1.93
C GLY A 120 2.07 5.16 1.18
N PRO A 121 1.27 6.20 1.47
CA PRO A 121 1.34 7.47 0.75
C PRO A 121 2.67 8.18 0.97
N THR A 122 3.12 8.90 -0.05
CA THR A 122 4.32 9.76 0.02
C THR A 122 3.91 11.16 0.47
N LEU A 123 4.57 11.70 1.49
CA LEU A 123 4.34 13.08 1.92
C LEU A 123 5.33 14.03 1.24
N GLU A 124 4.79 15.04 0.57
CA GLU A 124 5.56 16.09 -0.10
C GLU A 124 5.29 17.44 0.56
N VAL A 125 6.30 17.96 1.26
CA VAL A 125 6.22 19.21 2.03
C VAL A 125 7.33 20.17 1.64
N LEU A 126 7.15 21.46 1.94
CA LEU A 126 8.21 22.45 1.75
C LEU A 126 9.34 22.27 2.77
N GLU A 127 10.57 22.55 2.34
CA GLU A 127 11.72 22.60 3.24
C GLU A 127 11.46 23.59 4.38
N GLY A 128 11.62 23.12 5.63
CA GLY A 128 11.37 23.91 6.83
C GLY A 128 9.93 23.91 7.34
N ALA A 129 9.00 23.19 6.70
CA ALA A 129 7.66 22.98 7.23
C ALA A 129 7.67 22.05 8.46
N GLU A 130 6.84 22.35 9.45
CA GLU A 130 6.53 21.43 10.55
C GLU A 130 5.52 20.39 10.04
N VAL A 131 5.74 19.11 10.35
CA VAL A 131 4.85 18.03 9.92
C VAL A 131 4.28 17.32 11.14
N ALA A 132 2.96 17.37 11.28
CA ALA A 132 2.22 16.66 12.31
C ALA A 132 1.46 15.50 11.66
N VAL A 133 1.75 14.28 12.10
CA VAL A 133 1.06 13.08 11.62
C VAL A 133 0.17 12.52 12.72
N LYS A 134 -1.13 12.54 12.49
CA LYS A 134 -2.10 11.86 13.33
C LYS A 134 -2.26 10.42 12.86
N VAL A 135 -1.95 9.46 13.73
CA VAL A 135 -2.10 8.04 13.42
C VAL A 135 -3.38 7.49 14.04
N VAL A 136 -4.25 6.93 13.21
CA VAL A 136 -5.45 6.19 13.59
C VAL A 136 -5.16 4.71 13.39
N ASN A 137 -5.19 3.95 14.48
CA ASN A 137 -4.93 2.51 14.44
C ASN A 137 -6.26 1.74 14.31
N GLU A 138 -6.50 1.16 13.15
CA GLU A 138 -7.65 0.30 12.84
C GLU A 138 -7.24 -1.17 12.66
N LEU A 139 -6.07 -1.57 13.17
CA LEU A 139 -5.70 -2.97 13.22
C LEU A 139 -6.72 -3.73 14.08
N VAL A 140 -7.50 -4.63 13.45
CA VAL A 140 -8.45 -5.47 14.15
C VAL A 140 -7.63 -6.44 15.02
N LYS A 141 -7.66 -6.24 16.34
CA LYS A 141 -7.15 -7.25 17.26
C LYS A 141 -8.10 -8.46 17.21
N GLU A 142 -7.78 -9.49 16.45
CA GLU A 142 -8.34 -10.85 16.67
C GLU A 142 -7.92 -11.47 18.02
N GLY A 143 -7.56 -10.65 19.02
CA GLY A 143 -7.17 -11.07 20.37
C GLY A 143 -8.09 -10.59 21.49
N LEU A 144 -9.22 -9.93 21.20
CA LEU A 144 -10.22 -9.54 22.22
C LEU A 144 -11.44 -10.47 22.30
N LEU A 145 -11.47 -11.52 21.47
CA LEU A 145 -12.45 -12.61 21.58
C LEU A 145 -11.76 -13.87 22.14
N GLN A 146 -11.19 -13.76 23.35
CA GLN A 146 -11.09 -14.91 24.24
C GLN A 146 -12.22 -14.80 25.26
N LYS A 147 -13.26 -15.61 25.11
CA LYS A 147 -14.16 -15.96 26.20
C LYS A 147 -14.54 -17.42 26.10
#